data_AF-A0A257XBE6-F1
#
_entry.id   AF-A0A257XBE6-F1
#
_cell.length_a   1.000
_cell.length_b   1.000
_cell.length_c   1.000
_cell.angle_alpha   90.00
_cell.angle_beta   90.00
_cell.angle_gamma   90.00
#
_symmetry.space_group_name_H-M   'P 1'
#
loop_
_entity.id
_entity.type
_entity.pdbx_description
1 polymer ?
#
loop_
_entity_poly.entity_id
_entity_poly.type
_entity_poly.pdbx_seq_one_letter_code
_entity_poly.pdbx_strand_id
1 'polypeptide(L)'
;MQDSPALLESRTFHIRSVALLRPIGWLVAGWRDFQRCPLPGLLHGVLVAVFGASLCWWIPDRFWLLGGAFTGFLLVAPVIATGLYAISRALERGESADLATALTVWKPRDGRMVTFGVLLALAGTGWVLTSAALIWSFAAAPVVTPEDFLRVVVLAEQGWLFEGWLLLGGLL
;
A
#
# COMPACT_ATOMS: atom_id res chain seq x y z
N MET A 1 -30.46 27.64 -4.18
CA MET A 1 -29.30 26.73 -4.10
C MET A 1 -29.48 25.68 -5.18
N GLN A 2 -28.65 25.66 -6.22
CA GLN A 2 -28.68 24.60 -7.23
C GLN A 2 -27.99 23.38 -6.63
N ASP A 3 -28.66 22.23 -6.64
CA ASP A 3 -28.06 20.96 -6.20
C ASP A 3 -26.83 20.67 -7.07
N SER A 4 -25.68 20.41 -6.42
CA SER A 4 -24.44 20.04 -7.12
C SER A 4 -24.66 18.75 -7.93
N PRO A 5 -24.09 18.61 -9.15
CA PRO A 5 -24.21 17.40 -9.96
C PRO A 5 -23.84 16.11 -9.19
N ALA A 6 -22.93 16.21 -8.22
CA ALA A 6 -22.57 15.08 -7.35
C ALA A 6 -23.72 14.61 -6.44
N LEU A 7 -24.59 15.53 -5.97
CA LEU A 7 -25.77 15.18 -5.17
C LEU A 7 -26.82 14.46 -6.03
N LEU A 8 -26.98 14.90 -7.28
CA LEU A 8 -27.87 14.23 -8.24
C LEU A 8 -27.37 12.82 -8.58
N GLU A 9 -26.08 12.64 -8.86
CA GLU A 9 -25.49 11.31 -9.08
C GLU A 9 -25.62 10.39 -7.86
N SER A 10 -25.39 10.93 -6.64
CA SER A 10 -25.48 10.13 -5.41
C SER A 10 -26.87 9.54 -5.18
N ARG A 11 -27.93 10.22 -5.64
CA ARG A 11 -29.32 9.73 -5.54
C ARG A 11 -29.61 8.61 -6.55
N THR A 12 -28.82 8.50 -7.60
CA THR A 12 -28.95 7.48 -8.65
C THR A 12 -28.29 6.14 -8.26
N PHE A 13 -27.30 6.16 -7.37
CA PHE A 13 -26.58 4.96 -6.94
C PHE A 13 -27.17 4.40 -5.64
N HIS A 14 -27.81 3.23 -5.73
CA HIS A 14 -28.25 2.49 -4.56
C HIS A 14 -27.06 1.86 -3.81
N ILE A 15 -26.97 2.09 -2.50
CA ILE A 15 -26.01 1.41 -1.62
C ILE A 15 -26.36 -0.07 -1.60
N ARG A 16 -25.47 -0.93 -2.11
CA ARG A 16 -25.63 -2.38 -2.01
C ARG A 16 -25.20 -2.84 -0.63
N SER A 17 -26.08 -3.53 0.09
CA SER A 17 -25.71 -4.22 1.33
C SER A 17 -24.80 -5.41 0.99
N VAL A 18 -23.58 -5.41 1.51
CA VAL A 18 -22.63 -6.52 1.37
C VAL A 18 -22.68 -7.36 2.65
N ALA A 19 -22.90 -8.66 2.51
CA ALA A 19 -22.91 -9.57 3.65
C ALA A 19 -21.52 -9.66 4.32
N LEU A 20 -21.48 -9.85 5.64
CA LEU A 20 -20.24 -9.90 6.43
C LEU A 20 -19.20 -10.89 5.88
N LEU A 21 -19.65 -12.04 5.39
CA LEU A 21 -18.77 -13.11 4.88
C LEU A 21 -18.47 -13.00 3.38
N ARG A 22 -18.93 -11.95 2.70
CA ARG A 22 -18.65 -11.75 1.27
C ARG A 22 -17.15 -11.70 0.92
N PRO A 23 -16.25 -11.15 1.77
CA PRO A 23 -14.82 -11.16 1.49
C PRO A 23 -14.23 -12.56 1.26
N ILE A 24 -14.76 -13.59 1.93
CA ILE A 24 -14.33 -14.98 1.71
C ILE A 24 -14.66 -15.41 0.27
N GLY A 25 -15.84 -15.03 -0.23
CA GLY A 25 -16.24 -15.28 -1.62
C GLY A 25 -15.32 -14.59 -2.63
N TRP A 26 -14.84 -13.38 -2.34
CA TRP A 26 -13.87 -12.67 -3.18
C TRP A 26 -12.51 -13.36 -3.18
N LEU A 27 -12.05 -13.87 -2.05
CA LEU A 27 -10.81 -14.65 -1.97
C LEU A 27 -10.90 -15.94 -2.80
N VAL A 28 -12.03 -16.64 -2.73
CA VAL A 28 -12.27 -17.84 -3.56
C VAL A 28 -12.31 -17.49 -5.05
N ALA A 29 -12.92 -16.36 -5.42
CA ALA A 29 -12.93 -15.88 -6.80
C ALA A 29 -11.51 -15.54 -7.29
N GLY A 30 -10.76 -14.76 -6.51
CA GLY A 30 -9.37 -14.43 -6.83
C GLY A 30 -8.46 -15.66 -6.93
N TRP A 31 -8.70 -16.69 -6.11
CA TRP A 31 -7.99 -17.96 -6.22
C TRP A 31 -8.30 -18.69 -7.53
N ARG A 32 -9.56 -18.70 -7.98
CA ARG A 32 -9.94 -19.27 -9.28
C ARG A 32 -9.32 -18.48 -10.44
N ASP A 33 -9.27 -17.16 -10.35
CA ASP A 33 -8.65 -16.31 -11.36
C ASP A 33 -7.13 -16.56 -11.43
N PHE A 34 -6.48 -16.72 -10.28
CA PHE A 34 -5.08 -17.12 -10.20
C PHE A 34 -4.83 -18.50 -10.82
N GLN A 35 -5.67 -19.49 -10.56
CA GLN A 35 -5.54 -20.82 -11.18
C GLN A 35 -5.71 -20.77 -12.70
N ARG A 36 -6.57 -19.89 -13.22
CA ARG A 36 -6.80 -19.71 -14.66
C ARG A 36 -5.68 -18.97 -15.36
N CYS A 37 -5.09 -17.96 -14.70
CA CYS A 37 -3.98 -17.16 -15.23
C CYS A 37 -2.91 -16.94 -14.15
N PRO A 38 -2.05 -17.95 -13.87
CA PRO A 38 -1.14 -17.91 -12.73
C PRO A 38 0.08 -17.01 -12.97
N LEU A 39 0.52 -16.89 -14.23
CA LEU A 39 1.79 -16.25 -14.58
C LEU A 39 1.90 -14.79 -14.08
N PRO A 40 0.91 -13.90 -14.31
CA PRO A 40 0.98 -12.52 -13.81
C PRO A 40 1.03 -12.45 -12.28
N GLY A 41 0.24 -13.29 -11.59
CA GLY A 41 0.23 -13.34 -10.14
C GLY A 41 1.54 -13.86 -9.55
N LEU A 42 2.13 -14.90 -10.15
CA LEU A 42 3.42 -15.45 -9.74
C LEU A 42 4.56 -14.44 -9.95
N LEU A 43 4.63 -13.81 -11.13
CA LEU A 43 5.64 -12.79 -11.40
C LEU A 43 5.53 -11.63 -10.42
N HIS A 44 4.31 -11.18 -10.13
CA HIS A 44 4.07 -10.15 -9.13
C HIS A 44 4.57 -10.57 -7.75
N GLY A 45 4.20 -11.77 -7.29
CA GLY A 45 4.65 -12.31 -6.00
C GLY A 45 6.17 -12.46 -5.91
N VAL A 46 6.82 -12.97 -6.96
CA VAL A 46 8.28 -13.12 -7.04
C VAL A 46 8.97 -11.76 -7.00
N LEU A 47 8.49 -10.78 -7.76
CA LEU A 47 9.08 -9.43 -7.76
C LEU A 47 9.00 -8.79 -6.37
N VAL A 48 7.86 -8.90 -5.69
CA VAL A 48 7.67 -8.40 -4.32
C VAL A 48 8.59 -9.14 -3.34
N ALA A 49 8.67 -10.47 -3.43
CA ALA A 49 9.51 -11.29 -2.56
C ALA A 49 11.00 -10.96 -2.75
N VAL A 50 11.46 -10.85 -4.00
CA VAL A 50 12.86 -10.48 -4.32
C VAL A 50 13.17 -9.08 -3.82
N PHE A 51 12.27 -8.11 -4.02
CA PHE A 51 12.44 -6.76 -3.50
C PHE A 51 12.57 -6.77 -1.97
N GLY A 52 11.63 -7.39 -1.26
CA GLY A 52 11.68 -7.47 0.21
C GLY A 52 12.93 -8.20 0.73
N ALA A 53 13.29 -9.34 0.11
CA ALA A 53 14.50 -10.08 0.46
C ALA A 53 15.76 -9.26 0.22
N SER A 54 15.82 -8.50 -0.89
CA SER A 54 16.94 -7.61 -1.18
C SER A 54 17.08 -6.51 -0.11
N LEU A 55 15.98 -5.89 0.32
CA LEU A 55 16.05 -4.88 1.37
C LEU A 55 16.59 -5.47 2.68
N CYS A 56 16.12 -6.65 3.07
CA CYS A 56 16.58 -7.34 4.28
C CYS A 56 18.05 -7.76 4.19
N TRP A 57 18.53 -8.11 2.99
CA TRP A 57 19.91 -8.57 2.79
C TRP A 57 20.91 -7.40 2.71
N TRP A 58 20.59 -6.34 1.98
CA TRP A 58 21.54 -5.29 1.65
C TRP A 58 21.62 -4.17 2.70
N ILE A 59 20.52 -3.91 3.43
CA ILE A 59 20.43 -2.78 4.36
C ILE A 59 19.78 -3.11 5.72
N PRO A 60 20.09 -4.27 6.34
CA PRO A 60 19.43 -4.71 7.58
C PRO A 60 19.58 -3.69 8.73
N ASP A 61 20.73 -3.03 8.82
CA ASP A 61 21.08 -2.13 9.92
C ASP A 61 20.75 -0.66 9.64
N ARG A 62 20.04 -0.37 8.54
CA ARG A 62 19.70 1.01 8.14
C ARG A 62 18.21 1.25 8.33
N PHE A 63 17.77 1.38 9.58
CA PHE A 63 16.35 1.49 9.96
C PHE A 63 15.58 2.54 9.13
N TRP A 64 16.11 3.76 9.02
CA TRP A 64 15.46 4.85 8.29
C TRP A 64 15.36 4.58 6.79
N LEU A 65 16.37 3.93 6.20
CA LEU A 65 16.35 3.56 4.80
C LEU A 65 15.36 2.41 4.55
N LEU A 66 15.30 1.44 5.47
CA LEU A 66 14.39 0.31 5.41
C LEU A 66 12.93 0.77 5.57
N GLY A 67 12.65 1.63 6.57
CA GLY A 67 11.33 2.24 6.77
C GLY A 67 10.90 3.11 5.58
N GLY A 68 11.82 3.88 5.00
CA GLY A 68 11.57 4.63 3.77
C GLY A 68 11.28 3.73 2.57
N ALA A 69 12.03 2.63 2.40
CA ALA A 69 11.82 1.68 1.31
C ALA A 69 10.48 0.93 1.44
N PHE A 70 10.09 0.51 2.66
CA PHE A 70 8.77 -0.06 2.92
C PHE A 70 7.64 0.94 2.67
N THR A 71 7.82 2.18 3.12
CA THR A 71 6.86 3.26 2.84
C THR A 71 6.71 3.41 1.34
N GLY A 72 7.79 3.66 0.59
CA GLY A 72 7.75 3.81 -0.86
C GLY A 72 7.11 2.61 -1.57
N PHE A 73 7.41 1.39 -1.13
CA PHE A 73 6.77 0.19 -1.64
C PHE A 73 5.24 0.19 -1.42
N LEU A 74 4.77 0.53 -0.22
CA LEU A 74 3.33 0.64 0.07
C LEU A 74 2.63 1.71 -0.78
N LEU A 75 3.33 2.78 -1.17
CA LEU A 75 2.77 3.81 -2.06
C LEU A 75 2.61 3.31 -3.50
N VAL A 76 3.54 2.48 -3.97
CA VAL A 76 3.53 1.96 -5.34
C VAL A 76 2.65 0.72 -5.48
N ALA A 77 2.51 -0.09 -4.42
CA ALA A 77 1.78 -1.36 -4.44
C ALA A 77 0.34 -1.27 -5.00
N PRO A 78 -0.50 -0.27 -4.66
CA PRO A 78 -1.85 -0.15 -5.21
C PRO A 78 -1.85 0.00 -6.74
N VAL A 79 -0.90 0.75 -7.28
CA VAL A 79 -0.73 0.93 -8.74
C VAL A 79 -0.40 -0.41 -9.38
N ILE A 80 0.53 -1.16 -8.80
CA ILE A 80 0.90 -2.49 -9.33
C ILE A 80 -0.30 -3.45 -9.24
N ALA A 81 -1.07 -3.41 -8.15
CA ALA A 81 -2.27 -4.24 -7.96
C ALA A 81 -3.35 -4.00 -9.03
N THR A 82 -3.44 -2.79 -9.60
CA THR A 82 -4.41 -2.51 -10.68
C THR A 82 -4.26 -3.42 -11.91
N GLY A 83 -3.04 -3.91 -12.19
CA GLY A 83 -2.81 -4.87 -13.28
C GLY A 83 -3.48 -6.22 -13.02
N LEU A 84 -3.44 -6.70 -11.77
CA LEU A 84 -4.12 -7.94 -11.36
C LEU A 84 -5.64 -7.78 -11.39
N TYR A 85 -6.14 -6.60 -11.03
CA TYR A 85 -7.58 -6.28 -11.15
C TYR A 85 -8.02 -6.23 -12.61
N ALA A 86 -7.17 -5.74 -13.51
CA ALA A 86 -7.47 -5.74 -14.94
C ALA A 86 -7.61 -7.15 -15.50
N ILE A 87 -6.73 -8.07 -15.08
CA ILE A 87 -6.78 -9.49 -15.44
C ILE A 87 -8.06 -10.13 -14.92
N SER A 88 -8.35 -9.99 -13.62
CA SER A 88 -9.55 -10.58 -13.00
C SER A 88 -10.82 -10.08 -13.70
N ARG A 89 -10.87 -8.78 -14.00
CA ARG A 89 -11.98 -8.16 -14.74
C ARG A 89 -12.11 -8.65 -16.19
N ALA A 90 -11.01 -8.96 -16.88
CA ALA A 90 -11.06 -9.55 -18.22
C ALA A 90 -11.57 -10.99 -18.16
N LEU A 91 -11.11 -11.78 -17.17
CA LEU A 91 -11.59 -13.15 -16.94
C LEU A 91 -13.08 -13.19 -16.59
N GLU A 92 -13.58 -12.25 -15.80
CA GLU A 92 -15.02 -12.12 -15.49
C GLU A 92 -15.86 -11.84 -16.75
N ARG A 93 -15.32 -11.13 -17.74
CA ARG A 93 -15.98 -10.86 -19.02
C ARG A 93 -15.84 -12.01 -20.04
N GLY A 94 -15.13 -13.08 -19.69
CA GLY A 94 -14.82 -14.18 -20.61
C GLY A 94 -13.80 -13.80 -21.69
N GLU A 95 -13.06 -12.72 -21.51
CA GLU A 95 -11.98 -12.29 -22.40
C GLU A 95 -10.68 -13.05 -22.09
N SER A 96 -9.80 -13.16 -23.08
CA SER A 96 -8.44 -13.66 -22.85
C SER A 96 -7.66 -12.66 -22.00
N ALA A 97 -7.12 -13.12 -20.86
CA ALA A 97 -6.31 -12.29 -19.97
C ALA A 97 -4.87 -12.81 -19.92
N ASP A 98 -3.92 -11.91 -20.09
CA ASP A 98 -2.49 -12.20 -20.13
C ASP A 98 -1.67 -11.08 -19.47
N LEU A 99 -0.33 -11.19 -19.53
CA LEU A 99 0.56 -10.16 -19.00
C LEU A 99 0.39 -8.81 -19.74
N ALA A 100 0.09 -8.84 -21.04
CA ALA A 100 -0.14 -7.62 -21.82
C ALA A 100 -1.38 -6.87 -21.30
N THR A 101 -2.42 -7.58 -20.89
CA THR A 101 -3.62 -7.01 -20.25
C THR A 101 -3.25 -6.19 -19.01
N ALA A 102 -2.35 -6.70 -18.16
CA ALA A 102 -1.87 -5.93 -17.00
C ALA A 102 -1.04 -4.70 -17.42
N LEU A 103 -0.12 -4.86 -18.39
CA LEU A 103 0.74 -3.77 -18.87
C LEU A 103 -0.04 -2.63 -19.54
N THR A 104 -1.15 -2.94 -20.21
CA THR A 104 -2.00 -1.90 -20.83
C THR A 104 -2.63 -0.94 -19.81
N VAL A 105 -2.90 -1.42 -18.59
CA VAL A 105 -3.46 -0.59 -17.51
C VAL A 105 -2.42 0.33 -16.90
N TRP A 106 -1.15 -0.07 -16.90
CA TRP A 106 -0.05 0.80 -16.46
C TRP A 106 0.38 1.82 -17.51
N LYS A 107 -0.12 1.72 -18.75
CA LYS A 107 0.10 2.75 -19.76
C LYS A 107 -0.71 3.99 -19.37
N PRO A 108 -0.08 5.13 -19.04
CA PRO A 108 -0.79 6.31 -18.55
C PRO A 108 -1.78 6.80 -19.62
N ARG A 109 -3.08 6.67 -19.36
CA ARG A 109 -4.14 7.30 -20.15
C ARG A 109 -4.78 8.48 -19.43
N ASP A 110 -4.58 8.56 -18.11
CA ASP A 110 -5.17 9.56 -17.23
C ASP A 110 -4.11 10.05 -16.21
N GLY A 111 -3.94 11.37 -16.11
CA GLY A 111 -3.00 12.01 -15.18
C GLY A 111 -3.40 11.84 -13.71
N ARG A 112 -4.66 11.49 -13.41
CA ARG A 112 -5.15 11.27 -12.04
C ARG A 112 -4.37 10.21 -11.27
N MET A 113 -3.92 9.15 -11.94
CA MET A 113 -3.13 8.09 -11.31
C MET A 113 -1.73 8.57 -10.93
N VAL A 114 -1.15 9.44 -11.75
CA VAL A 114 0.13 10.10 -11.46
C VAL A 114 -0.05 11.09 -10.31
N THR A 115 -1.09 11.92 -10.33
CA THR A 115 -1.40 12.84 -9.22
C THR A 115 -1.62 12.10 -7.92
N PHE A 116 -2.37 10.99 -7.94
CA PHE A 116 -2.56 10.13 -6.77
C PHE A 116 -1.23 9.57 -6.26
N GLY A 117 -0.39 9.06 -7.15
CA GLY A 117 0.95 8.58 -6.79
C GLY A 117 1.84 9.67 -6.17
N VAL A 118 1.79 10.89 -6.70
CA VAL A 118 2.53 12.04 -6.16
C VAL A 118 2.00 12.45 -4.77
N LEU A 119 0.68 12.54 -4.61
CA LEU A 119 0.06 12.83 -3.31
C LEU A 119 0.43 11.77 -2.27
N LEU A 120 0.41 10.50 -2.67
CA LEU A 120 0.77 9.38 -1.82
C LEU A 120 2.27 9.43 -1.47
N ALA A 121 3.15 9.75 -2.43
CA ALA A 121 4.57 9.99 -2.20
C ALA A 121 4.84 11.13 -1.21
N LEU A 122 4.12 12.24 -1.32
CA LEU A 122 4.22 13.36 -0.38
C LEU A 122 3.74 12.96 1.02
N ALA A 123 2.61 12.25 1.11
CA ALA A 123 2.09 11.76 2.39
C ALA A 123 3.07 10.78 3.07
N GLY A 124 3.57 9.79 2.32
CA GLY A 124 4.55 8.83 2.84
C GLY A 124 5.88 9.49 3.23
N THR A 125 6.36 10.46 2.45
CA THR A 125 7.57 11.21 2.81
C THR A 125 7.35 12.06 4.06
N GLY A 126 6.20 12.73 4.16
CA GLY A 126 5.80 13.47 5.35
C GLY A 126 5.75 12.57 6.59
N TRP A 127 5.18 11.37 6.46
CA TRP A 127 5.16 10.36 7.52
C TRP A 127 6.56 9.96 8.00
N VAL A 128 7.46 9.61 7.08
CA VAL A 128 8.82 9.19 7.43
C VAL A 128 9.61 10.34 8.05
N LEU A 129 9.52 11.55 7.49
CA LEU A 129 10.24 12.72 8.01
C LEU A 129 9.74 13.16 9.38
N THR A 130 8.42 13.19 9.60
CA THR A 130 7.84 13.57 10.90
C THR A 130 8.12 12.52 11.97
N SER A 131 8.02 11.23 11.62
CA SER A 131 8.45 10.13 12.50
C SER A 131 9.92 10.24 12.87
N ALA A 132 10.79 10.48 11.89
CA ALA A 132 12.22 10.63 12.11
C ALA A 132 12.54 11.84 12.98
N ALA A 133 11.90 12.98 12.74
CA ALA A 133 12.09 14.19 13.54
C ALA A 133 11.65 13.98 15.00
N LEU A 134 10.51 13.33 15.22
CA LEU A 134 10.02 13.00 16.57
C LEU A 134 11.01 12.09 17.30
N ILE A 135 11.39 10.97 16.69
CA ILE A 135 12.26 9.98 17.31
C ILE A 135 13.66 10.57 17.54
N TRP A 136 14.20 11.31 16.59
CA TRP A 136 15.52 11.93 16.75
C TRP A 136 15.55 13.00 17.84
N SER A 137 14.43 13.70 18.06
CA SER A 137 14.34 14.78 19.05
C SER A 137 14.12 14.28 20.48
N PHE A 138 13.43 13.14 20.65
CA PHE A 138 12.96 12.68 21.97
C PHE A 138 13.43 11.27 22.37
N ALA A 139 14.09 10.51 21.49
CA ALA A 139 14.65 9.21 21.86
C ALA A 139 15.82 9.37 22.83
N ALA A 140 15.84 8.52 23.86
CA ALA A 140 16.91 8.51 24.86
C ALA A 140 18.27 8.01 24.32
N ALA A 141 18.24 7.28 23.21
CA ALA A 141 19.42 6.74 22.54
C ALA A 141 19.27 6.78 21.01
N PRO A 142 20.38 6.77 20.25
CA PRO A 142 20.33 6.74 18.79
C PRO A 142 19.60 5.49 18.27
N VAL A 143 18.65 5.69 17.36
CA VAL A 143 17.95 4.59 16.65
C VAL A 143 18.57 4.45 15.26
N VAL A 144 19.38 3.40 15.09
CA VAL A 144 20.08 3.12 13.82
C VAL A 144 19.55 1.84 13.20
N THR A 145 19.33 0.81 14.01
CA THR A 145 18.83 -0.50 13.58
C THR A 145 17.35 -0.70 13.94
N PRO A 146 16.65 -1.67 13.31
CA PRO A 146 15.29 -2.03 13.71
C PRO A 146 15.19 -2.52 15.17
N GLU A 147 16.23 -3.18 15.67
CA GLU A 147 16.29 -3.62 17.07
C GLU A 147 16.36 -2.44 18.04
N ASP A 148 17.11 -1.39 17.68
CA ASP A 148 17.15 -0.15 18.47
C ASP A 148 15.77 0.49 18.54
N PHE A 149 15.04 0.55 17.42
CA PHE A 149 13.68 1.09 17.42
C PHE A 149 12.77 0.31 18.37
N LEU A 150 12.84 -1.02 18.33
CA LEU A 150 12.04 -1.85 19.24
C LEU A 150 12.41 -1.61 20.70
N ARG A 151 13.69 -1.51 21.06
CA ARG A 151 14.11 -1.32 22.45
C ARG A 151 13.91 0.10 22.97
N VAL A 152 14.21 1.10 22.16
CA VAL A 152 14.28 2.51 22.57
C VAL A 152 12.95 3.24 22.39
N VAL A 153 12.11 2.79 21.45
CA VAL A 153 10.81 3.41 21.19
C VAL A 153 9.69 2.52 21.70
N VAL A 154 9.58 1.28 21.20
CA VAL A 154 8.39 0.42 21.44
C VAL A 154 8.38 -0.23 22.83
N LEU A 155 9.52 -0.77 23.27
CA LEU A 155 9.67 -1.53 24.51
C LEU A 155 10.32 -0.69 25.61
N ALA A 156 10.43 0.63 25.43
CA ALA A 156 11.01 1.50 26.44
C ALA A 156 10.18 1.39 27.73
N GLU A 157 10.80 0.95 28.82
CA GLU A 157 10.12 0.74 30.10
C GLU A 157 9.52 2.03 30.69
N GLN A 158 10.08 3.18 30.31
CA GLN A 158 9.57 4.50 30.63
C GLN A 158 9.61 5.39 29.38
N GLY A 159 8.44 5.82 28.88
CA GLY A 159 8.35 6.76 27.78
C GLY A 159 6.94 6.87 27.21
N TRP A 160 6.61 8.06 26.68
CA TRP A 160 5.38 8.32 25.91
C TRP A 160 5.64 8.27 24.39
N LEU A 161 6.88 7.94 24.00
CA LEU A 161 7.38 8.15 22.65
C LEU A 161 6.68 7.24 21.64
N PHE A 162 6.36 6.01 22.03
CA PHE A 162 5.59 5.08 21.21
C PHE A 162 4.15 5.55 21.01
N GLU A 163 3.46 5.95 22.09
CA GLU A 163 2.10 6.46 22.02
C GLU A 163 2.03 7.77 21.22
N GLY A 164 3.00 8.66 21.43
CA GLY A 164 3.14 9.90 20.66
C GLY A 164 3.39 9.62 19.17
N TRP A 165 4.22 8.63 18.86
CA TRP A 165 4.47 8.18 17.49
C TRP A 165 3.21 7.57 16.84
N LEU A 166 2.44 6.75 17.57
CA LEU A 166 1.16 6.22 17.12
C LEU A 166 0.10 7.30 16.90
N LEU A 167 -0.02 8.25 17.83
CA LEU A 167 -0.97 9.37 17.71
C LEU A 167 -0.62 10.26 16.53
N LEU A 168 0.67 10.56 16.33
CA LEU A 168 1.15 11.28 15.16
C LEU A 168 0.75 10.57 13.86
N GLY A 169 0.88 9.24 13.81
CA GLY A 169 0.46 8.43 12.67
C GLY A 169 -1.04 8.34 12.47
N GLY A 170 -1.83 8.39 13.54
CA GLY A 170 -3.30 8.42 13.45
C GLY A 170 -3.88 9.76 13.00
N LEU A 171 -3.11 10.86 13.13
CA LEU A 171 -3.54 12.21 12.76
C LEU A 171 -3.14 12.62 11.34
N LEU A 172 -2.21 11.92 10.71
CA LEU A 172 -1.72 12.13 9.34
C LEU A 172 -2.45 11.24 8.33
#